data_AF-A0A2W6E071-F1
#
_entry.id   AF-A0A2W6E071-F1
#
_cell.length_a   1.000
_cell.length_b   1.000
_cell.length_c   1.000
_cell.angle_alpha   90.00
_cell.angle_beta   90.00
_cell.angle_gamma   90.00
#
_symmetry.space_group_name_H-M   'P 1'
#
loop_
_entity.id
_entity.type
_entity.pdbx_description
1 polymer ?
#
loop_
_entity_poly.entity_id
_entity_poly.type
_entity_poly.pdbx_seq_one_letter_code
_entity_poly.pdbx_strand_id
1 'polypeptide(L)' 'MATTKADVQYVQIERVQFWADKDIGDIHITTDDPDAKEVFKYTTISNKETSKRFHPTFYRQLALLLMRYGKTVPGWAEE' A
#
# COMPACT_ATOMS: atom_id res chain seq x y z
N MET A 1 -8.57 0.64 -15.53
CA MET A 1 -9.91 1.27 -15.55
C MET A 1 -10.73 0.60 -14.48
N ALA A 2 -11.35 1.37 -13.59
CA ALA A 2 -12.13 0.83 -12.48
C ALA A 2 -13.48 0.30 -12.98
N THR A 3 -13.64 -1.02 -13.11
CA THR A 3 -14.92 -1.63 -13.52
C THR A 3 -15.93 -1.61 -12.38
N THR A 4 -16.98 -0.79 -12.48
CA THR A 4 -18.07 -0.72 -11.48
C THR A 4 -19.42 -1.04 -12.15
N LYS A 5 -19.75 -2.33 -12.27
CA LYS A 5 -21.11 -2.75 -12.65
C LYS A 5 -22.04 -2.60 -11.44
N ALA A 6 -23.30 -2.23 -11.66
CA ALA A 6 -24.25 -1.88 -10.61
C ALA A 6 -24.50 -2.98 -9.56
N ASP A 7 -24.25 -4.25 -9.90
CA ASP A 7 -24.40 -5.41 -8.99
C ASP A 7 -23.06 -5.96 -8.47
N VAL A 8 -21.95 -5.24 -8.68
CA VAL A 8 -20.60 -5.67 -8.28
C VAL A 8 -20.13 -4.84 -7.08
N GLN A 9 -19.83 -5.53 -5.97
CA GLN A 9 -19.44 -4.90 -4.70
C GLN A 9 -17.94 -4.54 -4.61
N TYR A 10 -17.16 -4.76 -5.68
CA TYR A 10 -15.74 -4.45 -5.71
C TYR A 10 -15.41 -3.43 -6.81
N VAL A 11 -14.35 -2.67 -6.56
CA VAL A 11 -13.69 -1.83 -7.55
C VAL A 11 -12.34 -2.48 -7.87
N GLN A 12 -12.09 -2.80 -9.13
CA GLN A 12 -10.78 -3.30 -9.56
C GLN A 12 -9.90 -2.15 -10.00
N ILE A 13 -8.73 -1.99 -9.38
CA ILE A 13 -7.72 -1.02 -9.80
C ILE A 13 -6.57 -1.81 -10.43
N GLU A 14 -6.34 -1.61 -11.72
CA GLU A 14 -5.40 -2.44 -12.49
C GLU A 14 -3.93 -2.10 -12.21
N ARG A 15 -3.64 -0.86 -11.80
CA ARG A 15 -2.27 -0.36 -11.66
C ARG A 15 -2.06 0.24 -10.28
N VAL A 16 -1.71 -0.60 -9.31
CA VAL A 16 -1.33 -0.18 -7.96
C VAL A 16 0.18 -0.27 -7.81
N GLN A 17 0.79 0.79 -7.31
CA GLN A 17 2.21 0.85 -6.98
C GLN A 17 2.35 1.07 -5.47
N PHE A 18 3.30 0.38 -4.86
CA PHE A 18 3.64 0.61 -3.46
C PHE A 18 5.14 0.45 -3.23
N TRP A 19 5.66 1.20 -2.27
CA TRP A 19 7.08 1.19 -1.91
C TRP A 19 7.25 1.54 -0.43
N ALA A 20 8.31 1.04 0.19
CA ALA A 20 8.71 1.50 1.51
C ALA A 20 9.53 2.79 1.39
N ASP A 21 9.20 3.77 2.22
CA ASP A 21 10.02 4.96 2.42
C ASP A 21 11.40 4.54 2.92
N LYS A 22 12.44 5.20 2.39
CA LYS A 22 13.84 4.82 2.61
C LYS A 22 14.34 5.13 4.02
N ASP A 23 13.72 6.09 4.70
CA ASP A 23 14.20 6.60 5.98
C ASP A 23 13.37 6.04 7.13
N ILE A 24 12.04 6.03 6.99
CA ILE A 24 11.13 5.68 8.07
C ILE A 24 10.47 4.30 7.92
N GLY A 25 10.55 3.69 6.73
CA GLY A 25 9.96 2.38 6.46
C GLY A 25 8.44 2.37 6.26
N ASP A 26 7.77 3.52 6.31
CA ASP A 26 6.34 3.62 6.01
C ASP A 26 6.08 3.18 4.56
N ILE A 27 5.01 2.42 4.32
CA ILE A 27 4.68 1.92 2.98
C ILE A 27 3.70 2.88 2.32
N HIS A 28 4.11 3.47 1.21
CA HIS A 28 3.27 4.29 0.37
C HIS A 28 2.54 3.44 -0.65
N ILE A 29 1.29 3.79 -0.96
CA ILE A 29 0.45 3.14 -1.97
C ILE A 29 -0.12 4.24 -2.86
N THR A 30 0.00 4.06 -4.18
CA THR A 30 -0.54 4.97 -5.18
C THR A 30 -1.05 4.20 -6.40
N THR A 31 -1.71 4.92 -7.30
CA THR A 31 -2.18 4.41 -8.58
C THR A 31 -2.14 5.51 -9.62
N ASP A 32 -1.84 5.14 -10.86
CA ASP A 32 -1.97 6.01 -12.03
C ASP A 32 -3.27 5.75 -12.80
N ASP A 33 -4.19 4.93 -12.27
CA ASP A 33 -5.53 4.76 -12.83
C ASP A 33 -6.30 6.09 -12.74
N PRO A 34 -6.75 6.68 -13.86
CA PRO A 34 -7.39 7.99 -13.87
C PRO A 34 -8.66 8.06 -13.00
N ASP A 35 -9.34 6.92 -12.80
CA ASP A 35 -10.57 6.85 -12.01
C ASP A 35 -10.28 6.80 -10.49
N ALA A 36 -9.08 6.34 -10.11
CA ALA A 36 -8.71 6.11 -8.71
C ALA A 36 -7.58 7.02 -8.20
N LYS A 37 -6.83 7.69 -9.09
CA LYS A 37 -5.63 8.46 -8.74
C LYS A 37 -5.87 9.55 -7.70
N GLU A 38 -7.02 10.23 -7.75
CA GLU A 38 -7.33 11.31 -6.78
C GLU A 38 -7.78 10.75 -5.43
N VAL A 39 -8.28 9.51 -5.39
CA VAL A 39 -8.67 8.81 -4.15
C VAL A 39 -7.43 8.21 -3.47
N PHE A 40 -6.53 7.60 -4.24
CA PHE A 40 -5.31 6.92 -3.75
C PHE A 40 -4.05 7.78 -3.77
N LYS A 41 -4.18 9.11 -3.83
CA LYS A 41 -3.06 10.03 -4.09
C LYS A 41 -1.95 10.01 -3.03
N TYR A 42 -2.31 9.78 -1.76
CA TYR A 42 -1.38 9.88 -0.62
C TYR A 42 -1.59 8.77 0.43
N THR A 43 -2.01 7.58 0.01
CA THR A 43 -2.22 6.48 0.95
C THR A 43 -0.87 6.01 1.47
N THR A 44 -0.69 6.08 2.79
CA THR A 44 0.55 5.65 3.46
C THR A 44 0.18 4.80 4.66
N ILE A 45 0.94 3.75 4.93
CA ILE A 45 0.73 2.82 6.02
C ILE A 45 2.00 2.78 6.87
N SER A 46 1.82 2.84 8.19
CA SER A 46 2.92 2.80 9.15
C SER A 46 2.84 1.56 10.02
N ASN A 47 4.00 1.10 10.50
CA ASN A 47 4.10 0.09 11.55
C ASN A 47 4.26 0.69 12.96
N LYS A 48 4.20 2.02 13.09
CA LYS A 48 4.28 2.71 14.38
C LYS A 48 2.91 2.73 15.05
N GLU A 49 2.79 2.14 16.23
CA GLU A 49 1.52 2.07 16.99
C GLU A 49 0.89 3.45 17.27
N THR A 50 1.71 4.48 17.39
CA THR A 50 1.28 5.86 17.63
C THR A 50 0.76 6.57 16.37
N SER A 51 0.91 5.97 15.20
CA SER A 51 0.50 6.56 13.93
C SER A 51 -1.00 6.37 13.70
N LYS A 52 -1.67 7.43 13.21
CA LYS A 52 -3.05 7.31 12.70
C LYS A 52 -3.17 6.42 11.45
N ARG A 53 -2.03 6.02 10.89
CA ARG A 53 -1.89 5.13 9.73
C ARG A 53 -1.42 3.73 10.13
N PHE A 54 -1.51 3.40 11.41
CA PHE A 54 -1.08 2.12 11.94
C PHE A 54 -2.04 1.00 11.52
N HIS A 55 -1.56 0.13 10.64
CA HIS A 55 -2.29 -1.06 10.19
C HIS A 55 -1.34 -2.26 10.14
N PRO A 56 -1.03 -2.89 11.29
CA PRO A 56 0.09 -3.83 11.42
C PRO A 56 -0.03 -5.06 10.51
N THR A 57 -1.23 -5.65 10.41
CA THR A 57 -1.46 -6.81 9.55
C THR A 57 -1.24 -6.48 8.07
N PHE A 58 -1.77 -5.34 7.61
CA PHE A 58 -1.65 -4.97 6.20
C PHE A 58 -0.22 -4.50 5.87
N TYR A 59 0.41 -3.76 6.78
CA TYR A 59 1.82 -3.41 6.69
C TYR A 59 2.69 -4.65 6.53
N ARG A 60 2.51 -5.67 7.40
CA ARG A 60 3.24 -6.95 7.32
C ARG A 60 3.10 -7.62 5.96
N GLN A 61 1.87 -7.71 5.43
CA GLN A 61 1.61 -8.32 4.13
C GLN A 61 2.31 -7.59 2.99
N LEU A 62 2.28 -6.25 2.99
CA LEU A 62 2.96 -5.44 1.99
C LEU A 62 4.48 -5.50 2.14
N ALA A 63 5.00 -5.53 3.37
CA ALA A 63 6.43 -5.66 3.63
C ALA A 63 6.98 -6.99 3.10
N LEU A 64 6.28 -8.11 3.39
CA LEU A 64 6.62 -9.42 2.84
C LEU A 64 6.57 -9.44 1.31
N LEU A 65 5.57 -8.80 0.72
CA LEU A 65 5.45 -8.70 -0.74
C LEU A 65 6.62 -7.91 -1.35
N LEU A 66 6.98 -6.76 -0.76
CA LEU A 66 8.14 -5.96 -1.15
C LEU A 66 9.44 -6.77 -1.07
N MET A 67 9.67 -7.46 0.05
CA MET A 67 10.87 -8.28 0.27
C MET A 67 10.97 -9.44 -0.73
N ARG A 68 9.85 -10.11 -1.03
CA ARG A 68 9.79 -11.18 -2.04
C ARG A 68 10.22 -10.74 -3.43
N TYR A 69 10.07 -9.45 -3.75
CA TYR A 69 10.53 -8.84 -5.02
C TYR A 69 11.85 -8.05 -4.87
N GLY A 70 12.64 -8.36 -3.83
CA GLY A 70 13.98 -7.84 -3.61
C GLY A 70 14.02 -6.37 -3.19
N LYS A 71 12.95 -5.85 -2.59
CA LYS A 71 12.92 -4.50 -2.00
C LYS A 71 13.20 -4.55 -0.51
N THR A 72 13.87 -3.53 0.00
CA THR A 72 14.14 -3.37 1.43
C THR A 72 13.02 -2.57 2.07
N VAL A 73 12.61 -2.97 3.28
CA VAL A 73 11.67 -2.23 4.12
C VAL A 73 12.40 -1.82 5.39
N PRO A 74 12.84 -0.54 5.50
CA PRO A 74 13.58 -0.07 6.67
C PRO A 74 12.81 -0.30 7.97
N GLY A 75 13.50 -0.76 9.01
CA GLY A 75 12.89 -1.00 10.32
C GLY A 75 12.00 -2.26 10.41
N TRP A 76 11.96 -3.09 9.36
CA TRP A 76 11.27 -4.37 9.36
C TRP A 76 12.29 -5.51 9.35
N ALA A 77 12.24 -6.39 10.35
CA ALA A 77 12.91 -7.69 10.34
C ALA A 77 11.84 -8.77 10.16
N GLU A 78 12.10 -9.77 9.31
CA GLU A 78 11.27 -10.97 9.28
C GLU A 78 11.35 -11.64 10.65
N GLU A 79 10.30 -11.49 11.46
CA GLU A 79 10.05 -12.36 12.63
C GLU A 79 9.58 -13.75 12.18
#